data_AF-A0A8W8L326-F1
#
_entry.id   AF-A0A8W8L326-F1
#
_cell.length_a   1.000
_cell.length_b   1.000
_cell.length_c   1.000
_cell.angle_alpha   90.00
_cell.angle_beta   90.00
_cell.angle_gamma   90.00
#
_symmetry.space_group_name_H-M   'P 1'
#
loop_
_entity.id
_entity.type
_entity.pdbx_description
1 polymer ?
#
loop_
_entity_poly.entity_id
_entity_poly.type
_entity_poly.pdbx_seq_one_letter_code
_entity_poly.pdbx_strand_id
1 'polypeptide(L)'
;PVGVGAFTNLYSGRKRNGTAPSHFCRGNSSVARKVLQSLEGMKLVEKDTATGGRKLTPQGRKDLDRIAAQVNEKLNPRPKKE
;
A
#
# COMPACT_ATOMS: atom_id res chain seq x y z
N PRO A 1 7.51 -5.99 8.13
CA PRO A 1 8.11 -5.00 7.21
C PRO A 1 7.96 -5.52 5.78
N VAL A 2 7.69 -4.64 4.81
CA VAL A 2 7.33 -5.06 3.44
C VAL A 2 8.32 -4.46 2.45
N GLY A 3 8.87 -5.31 1.58
CA GLY A 3 9.80 -4.93 0.53
C GLY A 3 9.12 -4.74 -0.84
N VAL A 4 9.88 -4.23 -1.82
CA VAL A 4 9.40 -4.05 -3.20
C VAL A 4 8.88 -5.38 -3.79
N GLY A 5 9.57 -6.49 -3.52
CA GLY A 5 9.19 -7.81 -4.02
C GLY A 5 7.81 -8.28 -3.55
N ALA A 6 7.44 -7.96 -2.31
CA ALA A 6 6.12 -8.28 -1.76
C ALA A 6 5.03 -7.43 -2.44
N PHE A 7 5.27 -6.14 -2.68
CA PHE A 7 4.34 -5.29 -3.43
C PHE A 7 4.15 -5.75 -4.88
N THR A 8 5.22 -6.21 -5.55
CA THR A 8 5.09 -6.77 -6.90
C THR A 8 4.35 -8.10 -6.95
N ASN A 9 4.30 -8.84 -5.84
CA ASN A 9 3.51 -10.06 -5.73
C ASN A 9 2.06 -9.74 -5.33
N LEU A 10 1.83 -8.73 -4.50
CA LEU A 10 0.50 -8.28 -4.09
C LEU A 10 -0.25 -7.66 -5.28
N TYR A 11 0.39 -6.74 -6.00
CA TYR A 11 -0.12 -6.12 -7.21
C TYR A 11 0.34 -6.88 -8.46
N SER A 12 0.22 -8.20 -8.40
CA SER A 12 0.46 -9.11 -9.51
C SER A 12 -0.84 -9.45 -10.22
N GLY A 13 -0.74 -10.23 -11.30
CA GLY A 13 -1.94 -10.71 -11.97
C GLY A 13 -1.66 -11.79 -13.00
N ARG A 14 -2.74 -12.29 -13.58
CA ARG A 14 -2.70 -13.22 -14.70
C ARG A 14 -2.43 -12.43 -15.99
N LYS A 15 -1.28 -12.66 -16.62
CA LYS A 15 -0.94 -12.03 -17.90
C LYS A 15 -1.53 -12.83 -19.06
N ARG A 16 -2.27 -12.14 -19.92
CA ARG A 16 -2.74 -12.67 -21.20
C ARG A 16 -1.58 -12.65 -22.21
N ASN A 17 -1.17 -13.81 -22.71
CA ASN A 17 -0.08 -13.97 -23.67
C ASN A 17 -0.57 -14.21 -25.11
N GLY A 18 -1.79 -13.76 -25.45
CA GLY A 18 -2.38 -13.99 -26.76
C GLY A 18 -2.86 -15.43 -26.94
N THR A 19 -2.26 -16.14 -27.89
CA THR A 19 -2.57 -17.55 -28.23
C THR A 19 -1.98 -18.54 -27.23
N ALA A 20 -0.90 -18.16 -26.54
CA ALA A 20 -0.29 -18.99 -25.50
C ALA A 20 -1.09 -18.93 -24.18
N PRO A 21 -1.03 -19.99 -23.34
CA PRO A 21 -1.68 -20.00 -22.05
C PRO A 21 -1.31 -18.79 -21.18
N SER A 22 -2.27 -18.40 -20.34
CA SER A 22 -2.07 -17.30 -19.40
C SER A 22 -1.25 -17.77 -18.21
N HIS A 23 -0.26 -16.96 -17.80
CA HIS A 23 0.61 -17.26 -16.66
C HIS A 23 0.61 -16.11 -15.65
N PHE A 24 1.03 -16.41 -14.43
CA PHE A 24 1.26 -15.42 -13.40
C PHE A 24 2.40 -14.47 -13.82
N CYS A 25 2.21 -13.18 -13.63
CA CYS A 25 3.25 -12.17 -13.79
C CYS A 25 3.25 -11.21 -12.61
N ARG A 26 4.46 -10.89 -12.14
CA ARG A 26 4.67 -9.90 -11.09
C ARG A 26 4.37 -8.49 -11.60
N GLY A 27 3.91 -7.63 -10.69
CA GLY A 27 3.75 -6.21 -10.96
C GLY A 27 5.08 -5.50 -11.24
N ASN A 28 5.00 -4.27 -11.75
CA ASN A 28 6.18 -3.48 -12.09
C ASN A 28 6.96 -3.06 -10.82
N SER A 29 8.20 -3.54 -10.72
CA SER A 29 9.08 -3.26 -9.56
C SER A 29 9.57 -1.82 -9.50
N SER A 30 9.70 -1.13 -10.65
CA SER A 30 10.15 0.26 -10.71
C SER A 30 9.10 1.21 -10.13
N VAL A 31 7.83 1.02 -10.51
CA VAL A 31 6.71 1.80 -9.99
C VAL A 31 6.57 1.58 -8.49
N ALA A 32 6.53 0.33 -8.03
CA ALA A 32 6.44 0.01 -6.60
C ALA A 32 7.60 0.62 -5.79
N ARG A 33 8.82 0.59 -6.32
CA ARG A 33 9.98 1.21 -5.66
C ARG A 33 9.86 2.72 -5.56
N LYS A 34 9.49 3.40 -6.65
CA LYS A 34 9.37 4.87 -6.70
C LYS A 34 8.30 5.37 -5.73
N VAL A 35 7.13 4.74 -5.70
CA VAL A 35 6.05 5.09 -4.75
C VAL A 35 6.53 4.99 -3.31
N LEU A 36 7.24 3.91 -2.96
CA LEU A 36 7.77 3.73 -1.61
C LEU A 36 8.87 4.76 -1.26
N GLN A 37 9.69 5.19 -2.22
CA GLN A 37 10.66 6.27 -2.02
C GLN A 37 9.98 7.63 -1.85
N SER A 38 8.92 7.91 -2.60
CA SER A 38 8.13 9.14 -2.44
C SER A 38 7.46 9.21 -1.06
N LEU A 39 6.87 8.10 -0.58
CA LEU A 39 6.27 8.02 0.75
C LEU A 39 7.29 8.12 1.88
N GLU A 40 8.52 7.67 1.64
CA GLU A 40 9.67 7.87 2.53
C GLU A 40 10.06 9.35 2.59
N GLY A 41 10.08 10.05 1.45
CA GLY A 41 10.28 11.51 1.39
C GLY A 41 9.20 12.31 2.13
N MET A 42 7.97 11.80 2.16
CA MET A 42 6.85 12.37 2.93
C MET A 42 6.84 11.97 4.41
N LYS A 43 7.81 11.14 4.87
CA LYS A 43 7.91 10.63 6.26
C LYS A 43 6.71 9.81 6.74
N LEU A 44 5.91 9.27 5.82
CA LEU A 44 4.78 8.39 6.13
C LEU A 44 5.21 6.93 6.30
N VAL A 45 6.32 6.59 5.66
CA VAL A 45 6.93 5.26 5.67
C VAL A 45 8.41 5.41 6.00
N GLU A 46 8.96 4.51 6.79
CA GLU A 46 10.38 4.45 7.16
C GLU A 46 11.01 3.13 6.71
N LYS A 47 12.33 3.14 6.55
CA LYS A 47 13.09 1.91 6.36
C LYS A 47 13.21 1.18 7.69
N ASP A 48 12.89 -0.10 7.67
CA ASP A 48 13.10 -0.96 8.84
C ASP A 48 14.57 -1.39 8.88
N THR A 49 15.32 -0.91 9.88
CA THR A 49 16.75 -1.19 10.03
C THR A 49 17.03 -2.59 10.56
N ALA A 50 16.06 -3.25 11.20
CA ALA A 50 16.25 -4.55 11.84
C ALA A 50 15.96 -5.72 10.91
N THR A 51 14.89 -5.63 10.11
CA THR A 51 14.45 -6.73 9.22
C THR A 51 14.63 -6.39 7.73
N GLY A 52 15.00 -5.14 7.41
CA GLY A 52 15.01 -4.64 6.05
C GLY A 52 13.60 -4.35 5.50
N GLY A 53 13.54 -3.69 4.34
CA GLY A 53 12.27 -3.27 3.73
C GLY A 53 11.74 -1.97 4.34
N ARG A 54 10.42 -1.81 4.34
CA ARG A 54 9.75 -0.57 4.78
C ARG A 54 8.59 -0.85 5.72
N LYS A 55 8.38 0.06 6.68
CA LYS A 55 7.35 0.03 7.71
C LYS A 55 6.65 1.38 7.78
N LEU A 56 5.38 1.38 8.19
CA LEU A 56 4.63 2.61 8.39
C LEU A 56 5.15 3.35 9.65
N THR A 57 5.30 4.68 9.56
CA THR A 57 5.66 5.49 10.72
C THR A 57 4.47 5.64 11.68
N PRO A 58 4.69 5.96 12.97
CA PRO A 58 3.59 6.26 13.90
C PRO A 58 2.69 7.40 13.39
N GLN A 59 3.29 8.41 12.76
CA GLN A 59 2.58 9.51 12.11
C GLN A 59 1.72 9.01 10.95
N GLY A 60 2.29 8.20 10.04
CA GLY A 60 1.56 7.63 8.92
C GLY A 60 0.35 6.79 9.38
N ARG A 61 0.48 6.07 10.51
CA ARG A 61 -0.64 5.29 11.08
C ARG A 61 -1.76 6.20 11.57
N LYS A 62 -1.41 7.22 12.36
CA LYS A 62 -2.37 8.20 12.89
C LYS A 62 -3.14 8.91 11.78
N ASP A 63 -2.46 9.27 10.70
CA ASP A 63 -3.09 9.97 9.57
C ASP A 63 -4.06 9.05 8.81
N LEU A 64 -3.68 7.79 8.58
CA LEU A 64 -4.58 6.80 7.97
C LEU A 64 -5.82 6.55 8.84
N ASP A 65 -5.65 6.38 10.16
CA ASP A 65 -6.77 6.14 11.08
C ASP A 65 -7.72 7.34 11.14
N ARG A 66 -7.19 8.57 11.11
CA ARG A 66 -8.01 9.80 11.05
C ARG A 66 -8.84 9.85 9.76
N ILE A 67 -8.22 9.58 8.61
CA ILE A 67 -8.92 9.58 7.32
C ILE A 67 -9.98 8.47 7.30
N ALA A 68 -9.66 7.29 7.81
CA ALA A 68 -10.59 6.17 7.89
C ALA A 68 -11.83 6.52 8.73
N ALA A 69 -11.66 7.19 9.87
CA ALA A 69 -12.78 7.66 10.69
C ALA A 69 -13.68 8.65 9.92
N GLN A 70 -13.08 9.63 9.25
CA GLN A 70 -13.81 10.61 8.44
C GLN A 70 -14.57 9.96 7.27
N VAL A 71 -13.97 8.97 6.61
CA VAL A 71 -14.62 8.23 5.52
C VAL A 71 -15.78 7.40 6.06
N ASN A 72 -15.61 6.73 7.20
CA ASN A 72 -16.67 5.93 7.81
C ASN A 72 -17.86 6.78 8.24
N GLU A 73 -17.65 7.97 8.81
CA GLU A 73 -18.73 8.89 9.16
C GLU A 73 -19.54 9.35 7.94
N LYS A 74 -18.89 9.50 6.78
CA LYS A 74 -19.56 9.85 5.52
C LYS A 74 -20.37 8.69 4.94
N LEU A 75 -19.84 7.47 5.00
CA LEU A 75 -20.50 6.29 4.42
C LEU A 75 -21.63 5.76 5.32
N ASN A 76 -21.44 5.82 6.63
CA ASN A 76 -22.38 5.32 7.64
C ASN A 76 -22.76 6.45 8.60
N PRO A 77 -23.60 7.41 8.17
CA PRO A 77 -24.02 8.50 9.05
C PRO A 77 -24.79 7.92 10.22
N ARG A 78 -24.24 8.05 11.43
CA ARG A 78 -24.93 7.63 12.65
C ARG A 78 -26.16 8.52 12.83
N PRO A 79 -27.32 7.96 13.22
CA PRO A 79 -28.48 8.77 13.57
C PRO A 79 -28.07 9.69 14.72
N LYS A 80 -28.36 10.99 14.59
CA LYS A 80 -28.10 11.96 15.65
C LYS A 80 -28.88 11.48 16.89
N LYS A 81 -28.17 11.16 17.96
CA LYS A 81 -28.83 11.02 19.26
C LYS A 81 -29.21 12.44 19.70
N GLU A 82 -30.52 12.67 19.81
CA GLU A 82 -31.12 13.85 20.43
C GLU A 82 -30.70 13.96 21.89
#